data_AF-A0A3N5QFA7-F1
#
_entry.id   AF-A0A3N5QFA7-F1
#
_cell.length_a   1.000
_cell.length_b   1.000
_cell.length_c   1.000
_cell.angle_alpha   90.00
_cell.angle_beta   90.00
_cell.angle_gamma   90.00
#
_symmetry.space_group_name_H-M   'P 1'
#
loop_
_entity.id
_entity.type
_entity.pdbx_description
1 polymer ?
#
loop_
_entity_poly.entity_id
_entity_poly.type
_entity_poly.pdbx_seq_one_letter_code
_entity_poly.pdbx_strand_id
1 'polypeptide(L)'
;MKIFIMSLLLASSILSQTRYPGINKEIEAGNFTNASNMIDEVIKRNNLSSDESLELSFQKDRFERIRLDFRRTADDMLEYIRKYYPDADETDLKKWEDDGSLEFKIIDGEKLYFNRAQGNLFRVNKEAKKQKEKVDGVYVSELNKYLSTYIPQAVNEFEQTKNNLVRKVVHKLNYTVTVEPNVVPDGEVIRCWLPYPREEHSRQMDIKLISVNSDEYIIADNENPQRTLYLEKTVEKDVPVKFNMVLEVTNFAEMFDLNPEKILPYEKES
;
A
#
# COMPACT_ATOMS: atom_id res chain seq x y z
N MET A 1 28.64 -4.88 -23.76
CA MET A 1 27.52 -5.76 -24.13
C MET A 1 27.11 -6.59 -22.92
N LYS A 2 26.09 -6.14 -22.20
CA LYS A 2 25.19 -6.96 -21.35
C LYS A 2 24.02 -6.04 -21.00
N ILE A 3 23.00 -6.17 -21.83
CA ILE A 3 21.71 -5.50 -21.77
C ILE A 3 21.10 -5.86 -20.43
N PHE A 4 20.96 -4.89 -19.53
CA PHE A 4 20.06 -5.04 -18.39
C PHE A 4 18.65 -4.98 -18.97
N ILE A 5 17.99 -6.13 -18.97
CA ILE A 5 16.60 -6.29 -19.37
C ILE A 5 15.75 -5.49 -18.38
N MET A 6 15.38 -4.29 -18.79
CA MET A 6 14.37 -3.46 -18.14
C MET A 6 12.99 -4.01 -18.53
N SER A 7 12.64 -5.15 -17.94
CA SER A 7 11.30 -5.73 -18.05
C SER A 7 10.44 -5.21 -16.90
N LEU A 8 9.93 -4.00 -17.03
CA LEU A 8 8.80 -3.53 -16.22
C LEU A 8 7.95 -2.53 -17.01
N LEU A 9 7.53 -2.91 -18.22
CA LEU A 9 6.60 -2.12 -19.05
C LEU A 9 5.54 -2.98 -19.76
N LEU A 10 5.33 -4.23 -19.31
CA LEU A 10 4.35 -5.16 -19.89
C LEU A 10 3.42 -5.71 -18.80
N ALA A 11 2.64 -4.83 -18.18
CA ALA A 11 1.47 -5.22 -17.39
C ALA A 11 0.30 -4.23 -17.50
N SER A 12 0.37 -3.25 -18.39
CA SER A 12 -0.72 -2.27 -18.58
C SER A 12 -1.76 -2.71 -19.61
N SER A 13 -1.45 -3.73 -20.42
CA SER A 13 -2.23 -4.06 -21.62
C SER A 13 -3.27 -5.18 -21.43
N ILE A 14 -3.44 -5.76 -20.23
CA ILE A 14 -4.35 -6.90 -20.04
C ILE A 14 -5.64 -6.54 -19.28
N LEU A 15 -5.79 -5.32 -18.73
CA LEU A 15 -6.99 -4.94 -17.96
C LEU A 15 -7.75 -3.71 -18.49
N SER A 16 -7.34 -3.10 -19.60
CA SER A 16 -7.93 -1.84 -20.09
C SER A 16 -8.89 -1.99 -21.27
N GLN A 17 -9.41 -3.19 -21.52
CA GLN A 17 -10.24 -3.43 -22.70
C GLN A 17 -11.67 -3.75 -22.29
N THR A 18 -12.53 -2.73 -22.35
CA THR A 18 -13.97 -2.96 -22.48
C THR A 18 -14.25 -3.58 -23.85
N ARG A 19 -15.45 -4.13 -24.06
CA ARG A 19 -15.86 -4.57 -25.41
C ARG A 19 -16.16 -3.43 -26.39
N TYR A 20 -15.96 -2.17 -25.99
CA TYR A 20 -16.30 -0.98 -26.77
C TYR A 20 -15.02 -0.29 -27.27
N PRO A 21 -14.62 -0.50 -28.54
CA PRO A 21 -13.35 0.01 -29.06
C PRO A 21 -13.21 1.53 -28.96
N GLY A 22 -14.32 2.27 -29.13
CA GLY A 22 -14.33 3.72 -28.98
C GLY A 22 -13.99 4.16 -27.56
N ILE A 23 -14.53 3.49 -26.54
CA ILE A 23 -14.22 3.78 -25.14
C ILE A 23 -12.75 3.44 -24.87
N ASN A 24 -12.26 2.28 -25.32
CA ASN A 24 -10.87 1.88 -25.11
C ASN A 24 -9.88 2.87 -25.71
N LYS A 25 -10.18 3.42 -26.90
CA LYS A 25 -9.35 4.45 -27.53
C LYS A 25 -9.25 5.72 -26.67
N GLU A 26 -10.36 6.17 -26.10
CA GLU A 26 -10.35 7.34 -25.20
C GLU A 26 -9.59 7.04 -23.89
N ILE A 27 -9.71 5.82 -23.35
CA ILE A 27 -8.95 5.38 -22.17
C ILE A 27 -7.45 5.36 -22.46
N GLU A 28 -7.04 4.77 -23.59
CA GLU A 28 -5.64 4.70 -24.02
C GLU A 28 -5.03 6.09 -24.25
N ALA A 29 -5.84 7.03 -24.74
CA ALA A 29 -5.45 8.43 -24.92
C ALA A 29 -5.42 9.23 -23.60
N GLY A 30 -5.95 8.68 -22.50
CA GLY A 30 -6.07 9.37 -21.21
C GLY A 30 -7.26 10.34 -21.11
N ASN A 31 -8.19 10.32 -22.08
CA ASN A 31 -9.38 11.18 -22.12
C ASN A 31 -10.49 10.62 -21.21
N PHE A 32 -10.20 10.50 -19.93
CA PHE A 32 -11.06 9.85 -18.94
C PHE A 32 -12.42 10.53 -18.78
N THR A 33 -12.52 11.85 -18.95
CA THR A 33 -13.80 12.56 -18.91
C THR A 33 -14.69 12.13 -20.07
N ASN A 34 -14.13 12.07 -21.28
CA ASN A 34 -14.86 11.64 -22.46
C ASN A 34 -15.23 10.14 -22.38
N ALA A 35 -14.27 9.30 -21.98
CA ALA A 35 -14.51 7.87 -21.77
C ALA A 35 -15.64 7.62 -20.75
N SER A 36 -15.65 8.35 -19.63
CA SER A 36 -16.71 8.28 -18.61
C SER A 36 -18.09 8.64 -19.17
N ASN A 37 -18.18 9.72 -19.96
CA ASN A 37 -19.42 10.12 -20.61
C ASN A 37 -19.91 9.07 -21.62
N MET A 38 -18.99 8.47 -22.39
CA MET A 38 -19.33 7.39 -23.32
C MET A 38 -19.83 6.14 -22.59
N ILE A 39 -19.23 5.80 -21.45
CA ILE A 39 -19.69 4.71 -20.59
C ILE A 39 -21.12 4.99 -20.11
N ASP A 40 -21.41 6.20 -19.63
CA ASP A 40 -22.74 6.57 -19.15
C ASP A 40 -23.81 6.46 -20.25
N GLU A 41 -23.48 6.86 -21.49
CA GLU A 41 -24.37 6.68 -22.63
C GLU A 41 -24.59 5.21 -22.97
N VAL A 42 -23.56 4.35 -22.88
CA VAL A 42 -23.69 2.91 -23.10
C VAL A 42 -24.58 2.26 -22.05
N ILE A 43 -24.41 2.62 -20.78
CA ILE A 43 -25.22 2.10 -19.66
C ILE A 43 -26.69 2.53 -19.80
N LYS A 44 -26.96 3.77 -20.23
CA LYS A 44 -28.34 4.27 -20.41
C LYS A 44 -29.07 3.64 -21.60
N ARG A 45 -28.37 3.38 -22.71
CA ARG A 45 -29.01 3.01 -23.98
C ARG A 45 -29.14 1.51 -24.21
N ASN A 46 -28.33 0.70 -23.54
CA ASN A 46 -28.28 -0.74 -23.76
C ASN A 46 -28.88 -1.49 -22.57
N ASN A 47 -29.53 -2.62 -22.85
CA ASN A 47 -29.91 -3.57 -21.82
C ASN A 47 -28.71 -4.47 -21.50
N LEU A 48 -27.82 -3.97 -20.65
CA LEU A 48 -26.57 -4.64 -20.25
C LEU A 48 -26.85 -5.76 -19.24
N SER A 49 -25.99 -6.79 -19.24
CA SER A 49 -25.95 -7.71 -18.10
C SER A 49 -25.39 -7.02 -16.85
N SER A 50 -25.66 -7.58 -15.67
CA SER A 50 -25.10 -7.08 -14.41
C SER A 50 -23.56 -7.02 -14.45
N ASP A 51 -22.93 -8.04 -15.01
CA ASP A 51 -21.46 -8.11 -15.13
C ASP A 51 -20.91 -7.04 -16.06
N GLU A 52 -21.59 -6.76 -17.18
CA GLU A 52 -21.19 -5.70 -18.12
C GLU A 52 -21.33 -4.31 -17.51
N SER A 53 -22.41 -4.08 -16.76
CA SER A 53 -22.62 -2.83 -16.05
C SER A 53 -21.57 -2.64 -14.95
N LEU A 54 -21.22 -3.70 -14.23
CA LEU A 54 -20.17 -3.68 -13.21
C LEU A 54 -18.80 -3.38 -13.81
N GLU A 55 -18.42 -4.06 -14.91
CA GLU A 55 -17.15 -3.83 -15.59
C GLU A 55 -17.02 -2.37 -16.05
N LEU A 56 -18.04 -1.83 -16.71
CA LEU A 56 -18.04 -0.43 -17.15
C LEU A 56 -17.98 0.56 -15.98
N SER A 57 -18.70 0.29 -14.89
CA SER A 57 -18.65 1.12 -13.69
C SER A 57 -17.28 1.08 -13.03
N PHE A 58 -16.65 -0.11 -12.98
CA PHE A 58 -15.29 -0.28 -12.48
C PHE A 58 -14.26 0.53 -13.29
N GLN A 59 -14.43 0.63 -14.62
CA GLN A 59 -13.57 1.49 -15.44
C GLN A 59 -13.63 2.95 -14.99
N LYS A 60 -14.83 3.48 -14.68
CA LYS A 60 -14.98 4.84 -14.16
C LYS A 60 -14.26 5.02 -12.82
N ASP A 61 -14.43 4.08 -11.88
CA ASP A 61 -13.72 4.11 -10.60
C ASP A 61 -12.20 4.07 -10.79
N ARG A 62 -11.72 3.32 -11.77
CA ARG A 62 -10.30 3.24 -12.10
C ARG A 62 -9.77 4.58 -12.61
N PHE A 63 -10.52 5.32 -13.42
CA PHE A 63 -10.12 6.64 -13.88
C PHE A 63 -9.93 7.62 -12.70
N GLU A 64 -10.87 7.62 -11.76
CA GLU A 64 -10.79 8.47 -10.56
C GLU A 64 -9.58 8.12 -9.70
N ARG A 65 -9.27 6.83 -9.53
CA ARG A 65 -8.07 6.39 -8.81
C ARG A 65 -6.79 6.87 -9.49
N ILE A 66 -6.73 6.79 -10.83
CA ILE A 66 -5.59 7.30 -11.59
C ILE A 66 -5.46 8.82 -11.40
N ARG A 67 -6.56 9.59 -11.39
CA ARG A 67 -6.53 11.03 -11.10
C ARG A 67 -6.01 11.34 -9.69
N LEU A 68 -6.33 10.52 -8.70
CA LEU A 68 -5.79 10.69 -7.34
C LEU A 68 -4.28 10.46 -7.27
N ASP A 69 -3.79 9.52 -8.08
CA ASP A 69 -2.37 9.19 -8.21
C ASP A 69 -1.60 10.22 -9.04
N PHE A 70 -2.20 10.79 -10.09
CA PHE A 70 -1.59 11.75 -11.02
C PHE A 70 -2.31 13.10 -10.93
N ARG A 71 -1.76 14.01 -10.12
CA ARG A 71 -2.41 15.29 -9.80
C ARG A 71 -1.45 16.48 -9.71
N ARG A 72 -0.17 16.27 -10.00
CA ARG A 72 0.86 17.31 -9.88
C ARG A 72 1.11 17.93 -11.24
N THR A 73 1.13 19.25 -11.29
CA THR A 73 1.46 20.03 -12.48
C THR A 73 2.98 20.18 -12.63
N ALA A 74 3.44 20.71 -13.76
CA ALA A 74 4.86 21.07 -13.92
C ALA A 74 5.30 22.11 -12.86
N ASP A 75 4.44 23.06 -12.53
CA ASP A 75 4.71 24.07 -11.51
C ASP A 75 4.88 23.45 -10.12
N ASP A 76 4.00 22.52 -9.72
CA ASP A 76 4.15 21.76 -8.47
C ASP A 76 5.52 21.06 -8.40
N MET A 77 5.95 20.48 -9.52
CA MET A 77 7.22 19.75 -9.61
C MET A 77 8.41 20.70 -9.46
N LEU A 78 8.40 21.83 -10.18
CA LEU A 78 9.46 22.84 -10.13
C LEU A 78 9.56 23.49 -8.76
N GLU A 79 8.44 23.77 -8.08
CA GLU A 79 8.44 24.34 -6.73
C GLU A 79 9.27 23.50 -5.76
N TYR A 80 9.13 22.16 -5.82
CA TYR A 80 9.92 21.26 -4.98
C TYR A 80 11.37 21.12 -5.45
N ILE A 81 11.57 20.94 -6.77
CA ILE A 81 12.90 20.67 -7.35
C ILE A 81 13.84 21.87 -7.19
N ARG A 82 13.30 23.10 -7.24
CA ARG A 82 14.08 24.34 -7.09
C ARG A 82 14.73 24.52 -5.72
N LYS A 83 14.32 23.75 -4.71
CA LYS A 83 15.04 23.65 -3.43
C LYS A 83 16.46 23.08 -3.59
N TYR A 84 16.68 22.28 -4.63
CA TYR A 84 17.95 21.59 -4.91
C TYR A 84 18.62 22.08 -6.20
N TYR A 85 17.82 22.55 -7.16
CA TYR A 85 18.23 23.08 -8.45
C TYR A 85 17.56 24.45 -8.68
N PRO A 86 18.09 25.56 -8.11
CA PRO A 86 17.38 26.85 -8.07
C PRO A 86 16.93 27.37 -9.44
N ASP A 87 17.72 27.11 -10.47
CA ASP A 87 17.47 27.56 -11.85
C ASP A 87 16.68 26.54 -12.68
N ALA A 88 16.17 25.46 -12.07
CA ALA A 88 15.48 24.41 -12.81
C ALA A 88 14.25 24.93 -13.55
N ASP A 89 14.05 24.43 -14.76
CA ASP A 89 12.92 24.77 -15.63
C ASP A 89 12.29 23.52 -16.29
N GLU A 90 11.35 23.74 -17.20
CA GLU A 90 10.66 22.64 -17.89
C GLU A 90 11.59 21.76 -18.75
N THR A 91 12.73 22.29 -19.20
CA THR A 91 13.71 21.49 -19.95
C THR A 91 14.39 20.46 -19.07
N ASP A 92 14.63 20.79 -17.79
CA ASP A 92 15.12 19.83 -16.80
C ASP A 92 14.07 18.77 -16.48
N LEU A 93 12.81 19.18 -16.31
CA LEU A 93 11.71 18.22 -16.15
C LEU A 93 11.68 17.24 -17.31
N LYS A 94 11.75 17.75 -18.55
CA LYS A 94 11.75 16.91 -19.75
C LYS A 94 12.93 15.93 -19.79
N LYS A 95 14.13 16.35 -19.37
CA LYS A 95 15.29 15.45 -19.25
C LYS A 95 14.98 14.27 -18.33
N TRP A 96 14.38 14.53 -17.16
CA TRP A 96 14.04 13.48 -16.20
C TRP A 96 12.79 12.67 -16.57
N GLU A 97 11.90 13.21 -17.39
CA GLU A 97 10.84 12.44 -18.03
C GLU A 97 11.42 11.44 -19.02
N ASP A 98 12.30 11.91 -19.92
CA ASP A 98 12.87 11.12 -21.00
C ASP A 98 13.79 9.99 -20.48
N ASP A 99 14.44 10.17 -19.32
CA ASP A 99 15.24 9.13 -18.66
C ASP A 99 14.44 8.21 -17.71
N GLY A 100 13.15 8.48 -17.52
CA GLY A 100 12.23 7.71 -16.68
C GLY A 100 12.31 8.00 -15.18
N SER A 101 13.05 9.04 -14.76
CA SER A 101 13.13 9.44 -13.35
C SER A 101 11.90 10.21 -12.86
N LEU A 102 11.17 10.86 -13.77
CA LEU A 102 9.88 11.49 -13.52
C LEU A 102 8.77 10.74 -14.25
N GLU A 103 7.82 10.22 -13.47
CA GLU A 103 6.64 9.55 -13.99
C GLU A 103 5.49 10.55 -14.18
N PHE A 104 4.89 10.54 -15.37
CA PHE A 104 3.74 11.37 -15.72
C PHE A 104 2.72 10.60 -16.56
N LYS A 105 1.53 11.17 -16.67
CA LYS A 105 0.48 10.76 -17.61
C LYS A 105 -0.12 12.00 -18.26
N ILE A 106 -0.67 11.81 -19.46
CA ILE A 106 -1.60 12.76 -20.05
C ILE A 106 -3.00 12.33 -19.61
N ILE A 107 -3.74 13.23 -18.97
CA ILE A 107 -5.11 12.99 -18.51
C ILE A 107 -5.95 14.16 -19.00
N ASP A 108 -6.97 13.88 -19.80
CA ASP A 108 -7.86 14.87 -20.41
C ASP A 108 -7.10 16.01 -21.11
N GLY A 109 -5.97 15.68 -21.76
CA GLY A 109 -5.12 16.62 -22.48
C GLY A 109 -4.06 17.33 -21.62
N GLU A 110 -4.11 17.19 -20.30
CA GLU A 110 -3.15 17.81 -19.39
C GLU A 110 -2.05 16.83 -18.97
N LYS A 111 -0.80 17.29 -18.96
CA LYS A 111 0.31 16.52 -18.40
C LYS A 111 0.31 16.64 -16.89
N LEU A 112 0.08 15.51 -16.22
CA LEU A 112 0.10 15.41 -14.77
C LEU A 112 1.14 14.39 -14.31
N TYR A 113 1.93 14.77 -13.31
CA TYR A 113 2.93 13.92 -12.70
C TYR A 113 2.33 13.10 -11.57
N PHE A 114 2.91 11.92 -11.36
CA PHE A 114 2.58 11.09 -10.21
C PHE A 114 2.80 11.89 -8.91
N ASN A 115 1.90 11.74 -7.95
CA ASN A 115 1.85 12.57 -6.74
C ASN A 115 3.16 12.52 -5.93
N ARG A 116 3.91 11.41 -6.00
CA ARG A 116 5.21 11.24 -5.34
C ARG A 116 6.42 11.45 -6.26
N ALA A 117 6.23 11.83 -7.52
CA ALA A 117 7.30 11.97 -8.51
C ALA A 117 8.43 12.89 -8.04
N GLN A 118 8.09 14.03 -7.43
CA GLN A 118 9.06 15.02 -6.92
C GLN A 118 10.09 14.41 -5.96
N GLY A 119 9.65 13.59 -5.00
CA GLY A 119 10.54 12.92 -4.06
C GLY A 119 11.20 11.69 -4.65
N ASN A 120 10.54 11.01 -5.59
CA ASN A 120 11.06 9.84 -6.27
C ASN A 120 12.23 10.17 -7.19
N LEU A 121 12.23 11.34 -7.85
CA LEU A 121 13.35 11.84 -8.65
C LEU A 121 14.68 11.72 -7.88
N PHE A 122 14.73 12.26 -6.66
CA PHE A 122 15.91 12.23 -5.81
C PHE A 122 16.23 10.85 -5.19
N ARG A 123 15.35 9.85 -5.37
CA ARG A 123 15.60 8.47 -4.93
C ARG A 123 16.17 7.61 -6.06
N VAL A 124 15.62 7.76 -7.27
CA VAL A 124 15.93 6.89 -8.41
C VAL A 124 17.02 7.45 -9.31
N ASN A 125 17.07 8.78 -9.49
CA ASN A 125 18.07 9.43 -10.32
C ASN A 125 19.36 9.66 -9.51
N LYS A 126 20.46 9.08 -9.98
CA LYS A 126 21.76 9.14 -9.27
C LYS A 126 22.33 10.55 -9.19
N GLU A 127 22.12 11.39 -10.21
CA GLU A 127 22.60 12.78 -10.24
C GLU A 127 21.79 13.61 -9.24
N ALA A 128 20.46 13.55 -9.32
CA ALA A 128 19.56 14.26 -8.41
C ALA A 128 19.80 13.82 -6.96
N LYS A 129 19.92 12.52 -6.70
CA LYS A 129 20.21 12.00 -5.35
C LYS A 129 21.48 12.62 -4.78
N LYS A 130 22.59 12.63 -5.53
CA LYS A 130 23.85 13.25 -5.09
C LYS A 130 23.71 14.74 -4.84
N GLN A 131 22.95 15.45 -5.68
CA GLN A 131 22.68 16.87 -5.48
C GLN A 131 21.92 17.12 -4.18
N LYS A 132 20.87 16.32 -3.91
CA LYS A 132 20.13 16.40 -2.65
C LYS A 132 21.02 16.12 -1.45
N GLU A 133 21.87 15.09 -1.52
CA GLU A 133 22.83 14.77 -0.45
C GLU A 133 23.88 15.87 -0.24
N LYS A 134 24.24 16.63 -1.27
CA LYS A 134 25.13 17.79 -1.15
C LYS A 134 24.46 18.95 -0.41
N VAL A 135 23.16 19.15 -0.59
CA VAL A 135 22.39 20.24 0.02
C VAL A 135 21.92 19.90 1.44
N ASP A 136 21.29 18.73 1.62
CA ASP A 136 20.68 18.31 2.89
C ASP A 136 21.66 17.49 3.77
N GLY A 137 22.77 17.02 3.20
CA GLY A 137 23.58 15.97 3.78
C GLY A 137 23.06 14.55 3.48
N VAL A 138 23.85 13.54 3.83
CA VAL A 138 23.46 12.14 3.66
C VAL A 138 22.41 11.78 4.72
N TYR A 139 21.19 11.46 4.26
CA TYR A 139 20.13 10.98 5.14
C TYR A 139 20.18 9.45 5.29
N VAL A 140 20.26 8.99 6.53
CA VAL A 140 20.07 7.58 6.89
C VAL A 140 18.84 7.49 7.78
N SER A 141 17.80 6.77 7.33
CA SER A 141 16.59 6.58 8.12
C SER A 141 16.88 5.82 9.41
N GLU A 142 16.12 6.10 10.48
CA GLU A 142 16.22 5.35 11.73
C GLU A 142 16.00 3.84 11.52
N LEU A 143 15.13 3.47 10.58
CA LEU A 143 14.95 2.08 10.17
C LEU A 143 16.24 1.49 9.61
N ASN A 144 16.93 2.18 8.69
CA ASN A 144 18.19 1.69 8.13
C ASN A 144 19.29 1.60 9.19
N LYS A 145 19.35 2.56 10.12
CA LYS A 145 20.28 2.51 11.27
C LYS A 145 20.00 1.27 12.11
N TYR A 146 18.76 1.04 12.49
CA TYR A 146 18.35 -0.14 13.24
C TYR A 146 18.69 -1.44 12.49
N LEU A 147 18.30 -1.55 11.21
CA LEU A 147 18.53 -2.75 10.40
C LEU A 147 20.01 -3.04 10.18
N SER A 148 20.87 -2.01 10.07
CA SER A 148 22.32 -2.18 9.95
C SER A 148 22.94 -2.88 11.17
N THR A 149 22.26 -2.84 12.32
CA THR A 149 22.67 -3.56 13.53
C THR A 149 21.88 -4.84 13.73
N TYR A 150 20.56 -4.82 13.54
CA TYR A 150 19.67 -5.94 13.81
C TYR A 150 19.86 -7.11 12.86
N ILE A 151 20.04 -6.87 11.56
CA ILE A 151 20.19 -7.94 10.56
C ILE A 151 21.46 -8.79 10.85
N PRO A 152 22.66 -8.20 11.03
CA PRO A 152 23.84 -8.99 11.39
C PRO A 152 23.67 -9.80 12.68
N GLN A 153 22.96 -9.28 13.67
CA GLN A 153 22.67 -10.02 14.91
C GLN A 153 21.78 -11.24 14.65
N ALA A 154 20.72 -11.08 13.86
CA ALA A 154 19.83 -12.19 13.47
C ALA A 154 20.57 -13.26 12.67
N VAL A 155 21.42 -12.86 11.72
CA VAL A 155 22.26 -13.77 10.93
C VAL A 155 23.23 -14.54 11.82
N ASN A 156 23.94 -13.84 12.71
CA ASN A 156 24.91 -14.49 13.61
C ASN A 156 24.23 -15.48 14.58
N GLU A 157 23.07 -15.12 15.13
CA GLU A 157 22.28 -16.03 15.99
C GLU A 157 21.84 -17.28 15.22
N PHE A 158 21.39 -17.12 13.97
CA PHE A 158 21.08 -18.24 13.09
C PHE A 158 22.32 -19.11 12.82
N GLU A 159 23.46 -18.49 12.50
CA GLU A 159 24.69 -19.22 12.20
C GLU A 159 25.20 -20.05 13.38
N GLN A 160 25.06 -19.54 14.60
CA GLN A 160 25.49 -20.21 15.84
C GLN A 160 24.53 -21.32 16.28
N THR A 161 23.22 -21.09 16.17
CA THR A 161 22.20 -22.02 16.70
C THR A 161 21.69 -23.01 15.66
N LYS A 162 21.79 -22.66 14.38
CA LYS A 162 21.13 -23.33 13.26
C LYS A 162 19.61 -23.44 13.43
N ASN A 163 19.02 -22.58 14.25
CA ASN A 163 17.57 -22.45 14.41
C ASN A 163 17.05 -21.31 13.51
N ASN A 164 16.04 -21.60 12.69
CA ASN A 164 15.43 -20.61 11.80
C ASN A 164 14.71 -19.49 12.56
N LEU A 165 14.22 -19.77 13.77
CA LEU A 165 13.57 -18.78 14.62
C LEU A 165 14.61 -18.13 15.54
N VAL A 166 14.87 -16.85 15.29
CA VAL A 166 15.88 -16.05 16.00
C VAL A 166 15.26 -14.75 16.50
N ARG A 167 15.99 -14.02 17.35
CA ARG A 167 15.58 -12.70 17.84
C ARG A 167 14.20 -12.73 18.50
N LYS A 168 14.04 -13.60 19.50
CA LYS A 168 12.80 -13.64 20.31
C LYS A 168 12.50 -12.26 20.90
N VAL A 169 11.30 -11.73 20.64
CA VAL A 169 10.80 -10.49 21.24
C VAL A 169 9.38 -10.74 21.77
N VAL A 170 9.10 -10.31 23.00
CA VAL A 170 7.73 -10.31 23.52
C VAL A 170 7.14 -8.93 23.31
N HIS A 171 6.10 -8.85 22.48
CA HIS A 171 5.37 -7.61 22.21
C HIS A 171 4.12 -7.55 23.08
N LYS A 172 3.93 -6.43 23.77
CA LYS A 172 2.66 -6.08 24.41
C LYS A 172 1.91 -5.09 23.52
N LEU A 173 0.80 -5.53 22.96
CA LEU A 173 -0.05 -4.76 22.07
C LEU A 173 -1.23 -4.20 22.84
N ASN A 174 -1.40 -2.87 22.83
CA ASN A 174 -2.57 -2.19 23.37
C ASN A 174 -3.40 -1.66 22.20
N TYR A 175 -4.44 -2.40 21.82
CA TYR A 175 -5.25 -2.13 20.63
C TYR A 175 -6.57 -1.47 21.02
N THR A 176 -6.89 -0.32 20.41
CA THR A 176 -8.10 0.45 20.72
C THR A 176 -8.80 0.89 19.45
N VAL A 177 -10.12 0.70 19.41
CA VAL A 177 -11.03 1.31 18.43
C VAL A 177 -11.94 2.25 19.19
N THR A 178 -12.08 3.48 18.70
CA THR A 178 -12.98 4.49 19.27
C THR A 178 -14.02 4.86 18.22
N VAL A 179 -15.29 4.79 18.61
CA VAL A 179 -16.40 5.33 17.85
C VAL A 179 -16.72 6.72 18.43
N GLU A 180 -16.70 7.73 17.55
CA GLU A 180 -16.96 9.11 17.94
C GLU A 180 -18.37 9.28 18.53
N PRO A 181 -18.60 10.27 19.42
CA PRO A 181 -19.92 10.51 20.00
C PRO A 181 -20.99 10.79 18.93
N ASN A 182 -22.22 10.35 19.19
CA ASN A 182 -23.42 10.69 18.39
C ASN A 182 -23.42 10.23 16.92
N VAL A 183 -22.49 9.36 16.50
CA VAL A 183 -22.52 8.73 15.16
C VAL A 183 -23.43 7.50 15.11
N VAL A 184 -23.74 6.91 16.26
CA VAL A 184 -24.73 5.84 16.46
C VAL A 184 -25.77 6.37 17.47
N PRO A 185 -27.08 6.06 17.31
CA PRO A 185 -28.10 6.52 18.25
C PRO A 185 -27.89 6.04 19.69
N ASP A 186 -28.37 6.83 20.65
CA ASP A 186 -28.37 6.50 22.08
C ASP A 186 -29.17 5.21 22.35
N GLY A 187 -28.63 4.33 23.21
CA GLY A 187 -29.23 3.05 23.57
C GLY A 187 -29.04 1.91 22.55
N GLU A 188 -28.49 2.18 21.37
CA GLU A 188 -28.16 1.14 20.38
C GLU A 188 -26.91 0.35 20.80
N VAL A 189 -26.78 -0.88 20.30
CA VAL A 189 -25.61 -1.73 20.56
C VAL A 189 -24.63 -1.70 19.40
N ILE A 190 -23.37 -1.36 19.69
CA ILE A 190 -22.26 -1.51 18.75
C ILE A 190 -21.59 -2.86 18.99
N ARG A 191 -21.48 -3.63 17.91
CA ARG A 191 -20.74 -4.90 17.85
C ARG A 191 -19.38 -4.66 17.23
N CYS A 192 -18.33 -5.15 17.87
CA CYS A 192 -16.95 -4.92 17.44
C CYS A 192 -16.18 -6.24 17.37
N TRP A 193 -15.46 -6.44 16.27
CA TRP A 193 -14.53 -7.55 16.07
C TRP A 193 -13.11 -6.99 15.98
N LEU A 194 -12.30 -7.24 17.00
CA LEU A 194 -10.89 -6.85 17.04
C LEU A 194 -10.04 -8.01 16.48
N PRO A 195 -8.98 -7.75 15.69
CA PRO A 195 -8.13 -8.81 15.15
C PRO A 195 -7.40 -9.52 16.29
N TYR A 196 -7.52 -10.84 16.38
CA TYR A 196 -6.87 -11.65 17.42
C TYR A 196 -5.94 -12.68 16.76
N PRO A 197 -4.66 -12.81 17.15
CA PRO A 197 -3.74 -13.64 16.39
C PRO A 197 -4.03 -15.15 16.51
N ARG A 198 -3.71 -15.88 15.44
CA ARG A 198 -3.78 -17.35 15.40
C ARG A 198 -2.54 -17.96 16.08
N GLU A 199 -2.70 -19.09 16.73
CA GLU A 199 -1.66 -19.74 17.55
C GLU A 199 -0.76 -20.71 16.75
N GLU A 200 -1.08 -20.98 15.48
CA GLU A 200 -0.40 -21.99 14.66
C GLU A 200 0.87 -21.50 13.95
N HIS A 201 1.15 -20.20 13.97
CA HIS A 201 2.27 -19.66 13.21
C HIS A 201 3.57 -19.75 14.02
N SER A 202 4.58 -20.44 13.51
CA SER A 202 5.90 -20.63 14.16
C SER A 202 6.55 -19.34 14.68
N ARG A 203 6.46 -18.25 13.92
CA ARG A 203 6.95 -16.91 14.27
C ARG A 203 6.12 -16.13 15.29
N GLN A 204 4.93 -16.58 15.66
CA GLN A 204 4.02 -15.89 16.58
C GLN A 204 3.46 -16.89 17.59
N MET A 205 4.00 -16.88 18.79
CA MET A 205 3.71 -17.87 19.84
C MET A 205 3.31 -17.19 21.14
N ASP A 206 2.93 -18.00 22.13
CA ASP A 206 2.65 -17.57 23.50
C ASP A 206 1.64 -16.41 23.57
N ILE A 207 0.56 -16.49 22.78
CA ILE A 207 -0.47 -15.46 22.73
C ILE A 207 -1.20 -15.42 24.06
N LYS A 208 -1.19 -14.27 24.73
CA LYS A 208 -1.85 -14.06 26.03
C LYS A 208 -2.75 -12.84 25.96
N LEU A 209 -4.04 -13.03 26.16
CA LEU A 209 -4.94 -11.93 26.42
C LEU A 209 -4.72 -11.41 27.85
N ILE A 210 -4.30 -10.16 27.98
CA ILE A 210 -3.97 -9.53 29.27
C ILE A 210 -5.18 -8.83 29.86
N SER A 211 -5.91 -8.06 29.04
CA SER A 211 -7.13 -7.37 29.47
C SER A 211 -8.02 -7.01 28.30
N VAL A 212 -9.30 -6.85 28.59
CA VAL A 212 -10.32 -6.30 27.69
C VAL A 212 -11.09 -5.26 28.48
N ASN A 213 -11.49 -4.16 27.86
CA ASN A 213 -12.30 -3.14 28.54
C ASN A 213 -13.81 -3.47 28.53
N SER A 214 -14.15 -4.75 28.63
CA SER A 214 -15.49 -5.31 28.64
C SER A 214 -15.46 -6.58 29.49
N ASP A 215 -16.49 -6.78 30.29
CA ASP A 215 -16.63 -7.99 31.12
C ASP A 215 -17.03 -9.20 30.26
N GLU A 216 -17.75 -8.97 29.17
CA GLU A 216 -18.17 -9.99 28.22
C GLU A 216 -17.44 -9.84 26.88
N TYR A 217 -16.87 -10.94 26.41
CA TYR A 217 -16.22 -11.05 25.10
C TYR A 217 -16.17 -12.50 24.62
N ILE A 218 -16.04 -12.70 23.31
CA ILE A 218 -15.90 -14.02 22.69
C ILE A 218 -14.67 -14.01 21.81
N ILE A 219 -13.75 -14.94 22.01
CA ILE A 219 -12.61 -15.14 21.10
C ILE A 219 -13.01 -16.24 20.11
N ALA A 220 -12.92 -15.96 18.82
CA ALA A 220 -13.16 -16.95 17.78
C ALA A 220 -12.17 -18.11 17.90
N ASP A 221 -12.60 -19.30 17.48
CA ASP A 221 -11.74 -20.48 17.42
C ASP A 221 -10.58 -20.27 16.41
N ASN A 222 -9.55 -21.09 16.54
CA ASN A 222 -8.31 -20.95 15.77
C ASN A 222 -8.42 -21.40 14.30
N GLU A 223 -9.50 -22.08 13.92
CA GLU A 223 -9.77 -22.52 12.55
C GLU A 223 -10.16 -21.34 11.65
N ASN A 224 -10.63 -20.23 12.23
CA ASN A 224 -10.95 -19.02 11.49
C ASN A 224 -9.68 -18.38 10.91
N PRO A 225 -9.57 -18.22 9.56
CA PRO A 225 -8.41 -17.57 8.94
C PRO A 225 -8.20 -16.13 9.41
N GLN A 226 -9.30 -15.43 9.72
CA GLN A 226 -9.32 -14.12 10.36
C GLN A 226 -9.90 -14.24 11.77
N ARG A 227 -9.10 -14.79 12.70
CA ARG A 227 -9.49 -14.94 14.10
C ARG A 227 -9.68 -13.56 14.75
N THR A 228 -10.73 -13.44 15.56
CA THR A 228 -11.15 -12.15 16.15
C THR A 228 -11.55 -12.30 17.62
N LEU A 229 -11.52 -11.18 18.34
CA LEU A 229 -12.10 -11.00 19.64
C LEU A 229 -13.33 -10.09 19.48
N TYR A 230 -14.50 -10.64 19.82
CA TYR A 230 -15.80 -10.02 19.70
C TYR A 230 -16.22 -9.32 20.99
N LEU A 231 -16.81 -8.14 20.87
CA LEU A 231 -17.29 -7.28 21.95
C LEU A 231 -18.61 -6.61 21.58
N GLU A 232 -19.46 -6.37 22.58
CA GLU A 232 -20.64 -5.51 22.43
C GLU A 232 -20.60 -4.38 23.47
N LYS A 233 -21.04 -3.18 23.07
CA LYS A 233 -21.27 -2.06 24.01
C LYS A 233 -22.51 -1.27 23.61
N THR A 234 -23.28 -0.86 24.61
CA THR A 234 -24.42 0.05 24.42
C THR A 234 -23.91 1.48 24.31
N VAL A 235 -24.47 2.25 23.38
CA VAL A 235 -24.13 3.65 23.16
C VAL A 235 -24.79 4.52 24.23
N GLU A 236 -24.01 5.43 24.79
CA GLU A 236 -24.50 6.51 25.65
C GLU A 236 -24.36 7.83 24.89
N LYS A 237 -25.41 8.65 24.94
CA LYS A 237 -25.43 9.98 24.33
C LYS A 237 -24.23 10.82 24.76
N ASP A 238 -23.61 11.52 23.80
CA ASP A 238 -22.46 12.41 24.01
C ASP A 238 -21.19 11.74 24.57
N VAL A 239 -21.13 10.39 24.62
CA VAL A 239 -19.98 9.62 25.09
C VAL A 239 -19.37 8.81 23.95
N PRO A 240 -18.04 8.83 23.74
CA PRO A 240 -17.40 7.97 22.74
C PRO A 240 -17.38 6.52 23.22
N VAL A 241 -17.73 5.58 22.34
CA VAL A 241 -17.66 4.15 22.65
C VAL A 241 -16.26 3.63 22.34
N LYS A 242 -15.56 3.14 23.38
CA LYS A 242 -14.20 2.59 23.25
C LYS A 242 -14.21 1.08 23.39
N PHE A 243 -13.65 0.39 22.41
CA PHE A 243 -13.31 -1.03 22.46
C PHE A 243 -11.81 -1.18 22.59
N ASN A 244 -11.35 -1.96 23.57
CA ASN A 244 -9.94 -2.12 23.85
C ASN A 244 -9.63 -3.57 24.25
N MET A 245 -8.48 -4.04 23.76
CA MET A 245 -7.84 -5.23 24.28
C MET A 245 -6.33 -4.99 24.43
N VAL A 246 -5.74 -5.62 25.42
CA VAL A 246 -4.30 -5.70 25.61
C VAL A 246 -3.91 -7.16 25.52
N LEU A 247 -2.94 -7.46 24.68
CA LEU A 247 -2.44 -8.82 24.51
C LEU A 247 -0.92 -8.85 24.42
N GLU A 248 -0.31 -9.96 24.80
CA GLU A 248 1.10 -10.24 24.63
C GLU A 248 1.29 -11.34 23.59
N VAL A 249 2.28 -11.18 22.72
CA VAL A 249 2.69 -12.19 21.73
C VAL A 249 4.20 -12.29 21.74
N THR A 250 4.73 -13.52 21.76
CA THR A 250 6.12 -13.78 21.46
C THR A 250 6.30 -13.84 19.94
N ASN A 251 7.11 -12.95 19.40
CA ASN A 251 7.49 -12.95 17.99
C ASN A 251 8.95 -13.33 17.78
N PHE A 252 9.21 -13.94 16.62
CA PHE A 252 10.55 -14.28 16.16
C PHE A 252 10.79 -13.70 14.76
N ALA A 253 12.04 -13.30 14.51
CA ALA A 253 12.52 -13.21 13.14
C ALA A 253 12.75 -14.62 12.61
N GLU A 254 12.49 -14.81 11.32
CA GLU A 254 12.70 -16.10 10.67
C GLU A 254 13.78 -15.96 9.60
N MET A 255 14.77 -16.84 9.68
CA MET A 255 15.90 -16.90 8.77
C MET A 255 15.84 -18.19 7.97
N PHE A 256 16.05 -18.08 6.66
CA PHE A 256 16.11 -19.20 5.75
C PHE A 256 17.47 -19.22 5.07
N ASP A 257 18.20 -20.33 5.23
CA ASP A 257 19.44 -20.59 4.49
C ASP A 257 19.08 -21.12 3.11
N LEU A 258 18.79 -20.19 2.20
CA LEU A 258 18.46 -20.50 0.81
C LEU A 258 19.73 -20.88 0.06
N ASN A 259 19.84 -22.15 -0.36
CA ASN A 259 20.86 -22.58 -1.30
C ASN A 259 20.38 -22.28 -2.74
N PRO A 260 21.05 -21.37 -3.49
CA PRO A 260 20.66 -21.03 -4.86
C PRO A 260 20.57 -22.22 -5.81
N GLU A 261 21.37 -23.26 -5.61
CA GLU A 261 21.38 -24.47 -6.44
C GLU A 261 20.13 -25.33 -6.24
N LYS A 262 19.41 -25.13 -5.14
CA LYS A 262 18.18 -25.85 -4.78
C LYS A 262 16.91 -25.06 -5.08
N ILE A 263 17.04 -23.84 -5.63
CA ILE A 263 15.87 -23.02 -5.99
C ILE A 263 15.22 -23.62 -7.24
N LEU A 264 13.99 -24.09 -7.09
CA LEU A 264 13.17 -24.58 -8.20
C LEU A 264 12.45 -23.40 -8.91
N PRO A 265 12.04 -23.56 -10.17
CA PRO A 265 11.14 -22.61 -10.83
C PRO A 265 9.85 -22.42 -10.02
N TYR A 266 9.30 -21.21 -10.01
CA TYR A 266 8.00 -20.96 -9.40
C TYR A 266 6.90 -21.73 -10.16
N GLU A 267 5.94 -22.32 -9.44
CA GLU A 267 4.76 -22.94 -10.03
C GLU A 267 3.87 -21.85 -10.66
N LYS A 268 3.54 -22.01 -11.94
CA LYS A 268 2.80 -21.00 -12.72
C LYS A 268 1.31 -21.30 -12.85
N GLU A 269 0.90 -22.46 -12.36
CA GLU A 269 -0.47 -22.96 -12.42
C GLU A 269 -1.03 -23.01 -11.00
N SER A 270 -1.49 -21.86 -10.48
CA SER A 270 -2.27 -21.76 -9.24
C SER A 270 -3.51 -20.93 -9.47
#